data_AF-L9ZPY2-F1
#
_entry.id   AF-L9ZPY2-F1
#
_cell.length_a   1.000
_cell.length_b   1.000
_cell.length_c   1.000
_cell.angle_alpha   90.00
_cell.angle_beta   90.00
_cell.angle_gamma   90.00
#
_symmetry.space_group_name_H-M   'P 1'
#
loop_
_entity.id
_entity.type
_entity.pdbx_description
1 polymer ?
#
loop_
_entity_poly.entity_id
_entity_poly.type
_entity_poly.pdbx_seq_one_letter_code
_entity_poly.pdbx_strand_id
1 'polypeptide(L)'
;MDGPRRDSSQRDEATSAQTGVDRRRVLRAGTGLAATTLGIATLGGQAAAHFPPDLEIDIKPGSGSDPAPINPRSRGVVPVVVLQTDEFDPTSEPVRYRFGAPDVVGDGGGARPVHGGHEVDVNGDGRTALQLHFPVDETGFDGDESSGRLEWERTDDGNHGLAGTGAVTIVGCQGPGRD
;
A
#
# COMPACT_ATOMS: atom_id res chain seq x y z
N MET A 1 -21.44 0.11 71.16
CA MET A 1 -21.96 1.39 70.67
C MET A 1 -21.84 1.38 69.16
N ASP A 2 -22.92 1.79 68.49
CA ASP A 2 -23.05 2.14 67.06
C ASP A 2 -22.73 1.09 65.97
N GLY A 3 -23.76 0.71 65.21
CA GLY A 3 -23.65 0.58 63.74
C GLY A 3 -23.80 1.96 63.10
N PRO A 4 -24.21 2.14 61.81
CA PRO A 4 -24.44 1.16 60.73
C PRO A 4 -23.95 1.69 59.34
N ARG A 5 -24.49 1.09 58.25
CA ARG A 5 -24.70 1.59 56.85
C ARG A 5 -23.69 1.05 55.82
N ARG A 6 -24.13 0.13 54.93
CA ARG A 6 -24.64 0.35 53.54
C ARG A 6 -23.63 1.19 52.73
N ASP A 7 -23.08 0.74 51.61
CA ASP A 7 -23.80 0.41 50.38
C ASP A 7 -22.81 -0.06 49.27
N SER A 8 -23.30 -0.93 48.37
CA SER A 8 -23.03 -0.99 46.92
C SER A 8 -21.63 -1.09 46.30
N SER A 9 -21.53 -2.13 45.45
CA SER A 9 -20.98 -2.13 44.08
C SER A 9 -19.45 -2.29 43.94
N GLN A 10 -18.98 -3.47 43.51
CA GLN A 10 -18.70 -3.81 42.09
C GLN A 10 -17.66 -2.87 41.47
N ARG A 11 -16.57 -3.27 40.83
CA ARG A 11 -16.05 -4.56 40.38
C ARG A 11 -14.61 -4.22 39.90
N ASP A 12 -13.61 -5.00 40.29
CA ASP A 12 -12.20 -5.13 39.90
C ASP A 12 -11.70 -4.69 38.48
N GLU A 13 -10.39 -4.53 38.42
CA GLU A 13 -9.55 -4.57 37.21
C GLU A 13 -8.77 -5.89 37.20
N ALA A 14 -8.51 -6.48 36.02
CA ALA A 14 -7.17 -6.96 35.63
C ALA A 14 -7.19 -7.71 34.28
N THR A 15 -6.65 -7.05 33.27
CA THR A 15 -5.62 -7.50 32.32
C THR A 15 -5.20 -8.98 32.32
N SER A 16 -5.22 -9.59 31.13
CA SER A 16 -4.14 -10.44 30.57
C SER A 16 -4.37 -10.51 29.05
N ALA A 17 -3.56 -9.87 28.21
CA ALA A 17 -2.23 -10.31 27.77
C ALA A 17 -2.22 -11.69 27.09
N GLN A 18 -1.78 -11.65 25.81
CA GLN A 18 -0.97 -12.65 25.12
C GLN A 18 -1.58 -13.99 24.71
N THR A 19 -1.88 -14.04 23.41
CA THR A 19 -1.21 -14.92 22.43
C THR A 19 -0.70 -16.26 22.98
N GLY A 20 -1.47 -17.31 22.68
CA GLY A 20 -1.04 -18.69 22.71
C GLY A 20 -1.92 -19.46 21.74
N VAL A 21 -1.43 -19.65 20.51
CA VAL A 21 -1.99 -20.65 19.62
C VAL A 21 -1.65 -22.00 20.23
N ASP A 22 -2.58 -22.56 21.00
CA ASP A 22 -2.50 -23.94 21.45
C ASP A 22 -3.73 -24.72 21.02
N ARG A 23 -3.47 -25.69 20.15
CA ARG A 23 -4.45 -26.57 19.55
C ARG A 23 -4.80 -27.65 20.58
N ARG A 24 -6.11 -27.85 20.77
CA ARG A 24 -6.77 -29.10 21.21
C ARG A 24 -6.71 -29.44 22.71
N ARG A 25 -7.81 -29.14 23.42
CA ARG A 25 -8.48 -30.12 24.30
C ARG A 25 -9.89 -29.66 24.66
N VAL A 26 -10.89 -30.39 24.16
CA VAL A 26 -12.26 -30.32 24.69
C VAL A 26 -12.27 -31.15 25.97
N LEU A 27 -12.44 -30.49 27.12
CA LEU A 27 -12.83 -31.14 28.36
C LEU A 27 -14.06 -30.42 28.91
N ARG A 28 -15.13 -31.20 29.03
CA ARG A 28 -16.38 -30.85 29.70
C ARG A 28 -16.18 -30.83 31.22
N ALA A 29 -17.07 -30.08 31.87
CA ALA A 29 -17.50 -30.16 33.28
C ALA A 29 -16.76 -29.27 34.29
N GLY A 30 -17.55 -28.48 35.03
CA GLY A 30 -17.15 -27.83 36.27
C GLY A 30 -17.89 -26.53 36.55
N THR A 31 -19.06 -26.61 37.18
CA THR A 31 -19.78 -25.47 37.77
C THR A 31 -18.97 -24.86 38.90
N GLY A 32 -18.68 -23.56 38.85
CA GLY A 32 -18.06 -22.81 39.94
C GLY A 32 -18.05 -21.32 39.63
N LEU A 33 -18.91 -20.56 40.31
CA LEU A 33 -19.04 -19.10 40.17
C LEU A 33 -17.88 -18.42 40.91
N ALA A 34 -17.08 -17.62 40.21
CA ALA A 34 -16.22 -16.60 40.81
C ALA A 34 -16.26 -15.35 39.92
N ALA A 35 -16.63 -14.22 40.50
CA ALA A 35 -16.91 -12.97 39.80
C ALA A 35 -15.68 -12.07 39.79
N THR A 36 -15.15 -11.69 38.61
CA THR A 36 -14.26 -10.52 38.47
C THR A 36 -14.37 -9.76 37.09
N THR A 37 -15.30 -8.81 36.94
CA THR A 37 -15.05 -7.35 36.72
C THR A 37 -14.59 -6.72 35.39
N LEU A 38 -14.43 -5.38 35.42
CA LEU A 38 -14.76 -4.35 34.42
C LEU A 38 -14.00 -4.44 33.09
N GLY A 39 -14.68 -3.98 32.04
CA GLY A 39 -14.05 -3.55 30.80
C GLY A 39 -15.01 -3.62 29.64
N ILE A 40 -15.78 -2.56 29.40
CA ILE A 40 -16.29 -2.33 28.05
C ILE A 40 -15.02 -2.08 27.23
N ALA A 41 -14.57 -3.06 26.46
CA ALA A 41 -13.50 -2.84 25.50
C ALA A 41 -14.04 -1.82 24.51
N THR A 42 -13.66 -0.55 24.68
CA THR A 42 -13.69 0.39 23.58
C THR A 42 -12.73 -0.20 22.55
N LEU A 43 -13.27 -0.87 21.54
CA LEU A 43 -12.54 -1.19 20.32
C LEU A 43 -12.28 0.13 19.58
N GLY A 44 -11.56 1.04 20.22
CA GLY A 44 -11.01 2.26 19.66
C GLY A 44 -9.69 1.94 18.98
N GLY A 45 -9.64 0.84 18.23
CA GLY A 45 -8.59 0.62 17.26
C GLY A 45 -9.04 1.26 15.96
N GLN A 46 -9.01 2.59 15.87
CA GLN A 46 -8.86 3.18 14.56
C GLN A 46 -7.44 2.78 14.14
N ALA A 47 -7.30 1.66 13.43
CA ALA A 47 -6.25 1.62 12.44
C ALA A 47 -6.61 2.79 11.54
N ALA A 48 -6.02 3.97 11.78
CA ALA A 48 -5.89 4.93 10.73
C ALA A 48 -5.17 4.12 9.65
N ALA A 49 -5.92 3.69 8.65
CA ALA A 49 -5.33 3.16 7.44
C ALA A 49 -4.42 4.30 7.00
N HIS A 50 -3.12 4.13 7.24
CA HIS A 50 -2.11 5.08 6.82
C HIS A 50 -2.03 4.87 5.32
N PHE A 51 -2.99 5.44 4.60
CA PHE A 51 -2.88 5.62 3.18
C PHE A 51 -1.69 6.57 3.04
N PRO A 52 -0.55 6.10 2.49
CA PRO A 52 0.54 7.01 2.21
C PRO A 52 0.00 8.15 1.35
N PRO A 53 0.54 9.37 1.49
CA PRO A 53 0.16 10.46 0.59
C PRO A 53 0.34 10.00 -0.86
N ASP A 54 -0.65 10.30 -1.70
CA ASP A 54 -0.66 9.81 -3.07
C ASP A 54 0.29 10.64 -3.95
N LEU A 55 1.11 9.96 -4.74
CA LEU A 55 1.83 10.57 -5.86
C LEU A 55 0.86 10.79 -7.01
N GLU A 56 0.86 11.99 -7.58
CA GLU A 56 0.20 12.24 -8.86
C GLU A 56 1.11 11.75 -10.00
N ILE A 57 0.62 10.79 -10.78
CA ILE A 57 1.40 10.14 -11.84
C ILE A 57 0.65 10.09 -13.16
N ASP A 58 1.40 10.10 -14.26
CA ASP A 58 0.90 9.79 -15.60
C ASP A 58 1.72 8.63 -16.20
N ILE A 59 1.04 7.55 -16.56
CA ILE A 59 1.66 6.36 -17.16
C ILE A 59 1.60 6.52 -18.68
N LYS A 60 2.76 6.45 -19.32
CA LYS A 60 2.90 6.57 -20.77
C LYS A 60 2.31 7.90 -21.30
N PRO A 61 2.79 9.05 -20.81
CA PRO A 61 2.29 10.37 -21.21
C PRO A 61 2.36 10.53 -22.73
N GLY A 62 1.33 11.14 -23.32
CA GLY A 62 1.26 11.41 -24.75
C GLY A 62 0.97 10.20 -25.65
N SER A 63 0.65 9.02 -25.07
CA SER A 63 0.30 7.83 -25.86
C SER A 63 -1.01 7.95 -26.65
N GLY A 64 -1.86 8.92 -26.31
CA GLY A 64 -3.17 9.12 -26.93
C GLY A 64 -4.23 8.07 -26.53
N SER A 65 -3.94 7.25 -25.52
CA SER A 65 -4.87 6.27 -24.95
C SER A 65 -4.91 6.42 -23.43
N ASP A 66 -6.11 6.39 -22.87
CA ASP A 66 -6.38 6.33 -21.43
C ASP A 66 -7.48 5.28 -21.22
N PRO A 67 -7.19 4.10 -20.65
CA PRO A 67 -5.96 3.73 -19.94
C PRO A 67 -4.72 3.51 -20.82
N ALA A 68 -3.53 3.63 -20.22
CA ALA A 68 -2.26 3.45 -20.91
C ALA A 68 -2.02 1.98 -21.32
N PRO A 69 -1.76 1.67 -22.61
CA PRO A 69 -1.50 0.29 -23.02
C PRO A 69 -0.09 -0.16 -22.64
N ILE A 70 0.02 -1.30 -21.95
CA ILE A 70 1.28 -1.94 -21.59
C ILE A 70 1.33 -3.34 -22.20
N ASN A 71 2.40 -3.66 -22.91
CA ASN A 71 2.65 -5.01 -23.42
C ASN A 71 3.78 -5.66 -22.60
N PRO A 72 3.49 -6.54 -21.62
CA PRO A 72 4.49 -7.15 -20.76
C PRO A 72 5.52 -7.99 -21.53
N ARG A 73 5.21 -8.40 -22.77
CA ARG A 73 6.13 -9.17 -23.64
C ARG A 73 7.08 -8.27 -24.44
N SER A 74 6.93 -6.95 -24.36
CA SER A 74 7.86 -6.02 -25.01
C SER A 74 9.17 -5.93 -24.23
N ARG A 75 10.28 -5.69 -24.94
CA ARG A 75 11.61 -5.44 -24.33
C ARG A 75 11.91 -3.95 -24.18
N GLY A 76 10.84 -3.16 -24.09
CA GLY A 76 10.93 -1.70 -24.02
C GLY A 76 10.93 -1.20 -22.59
N VAL A 77 10.73 0.11 -22.47
CA VAL A 77 10.48 0.77 -21.19
C VAL A 77 9.08 1.39 -21.16
N VAL A 78 8.49 1.48 -19.99
CA VAL A 78 7.30 2.28 -19.70
C VAL A 78 7.76 3.64 -19.18
N PRO A 79 7.51 4.75 -19.90
CA PRO A 79 7.69 6.07 -19.33
C PRO A 79 6.58 6.32 -18.29
N VAL A 80 6.94 6.81 -17.12
CA VAL A 80 6.00 7.26 -16.08
C VAL A 80 6.46 8.63 -15.62
N VAL A 81 5.55 9.59 -15.57
CA VAL A 81 5.81 10.93 -15.05
C VAL A 81 5.26 11.03 -13.64
N VAL A 82 6.06 11.57 -12.73
CA VAL A 82 5.64 11.97 -11.39
C VAL A 82 5.49 13.48 -11.40
N LEU A 83 4.28 13.97 -11.13
CA LEU A 83 3.98 15.39 -11.13
C LEU A 83 4.40 16.02 -9.81
N GLN A 84 4.85 17.28 -9.88
CA GLN A 84 5.11 18.08 -8.69
C GLN A 84 3.78 18.57 -8.10
N THR A 85 3.57 18.29 -6.83
CA THR A 85 2.43 18.81 -6.05
C THR A 85 2.92 19.86 -5.04
N ASP A 86 2.01 20.41 -4.25
CA ASP A 86 2.39 21.33 -3.17
C ASP A 86 3.14 20.60 -2.03
N GLU A 87 2.94 19.28 -1.93
CA GLU A 87 3.49 18.41 -0.88
C GLU A 87 4.72 17.62 -1.34
N PHE A 88 4.92 17.43 -2.64
CA PHE A 88 5.98 16.58 -3.17
C PHE A 88 6.61 17.17 -4.45
N ASP A 89 7.91 17.40 -4.39
CA ASP A 89 8.73 17.76 -5.56
C ASP A 89 9.62 16.58 -5.96
N PRO A 90 9.29 15.86 -7.04
CA PRO A 90 10.03 14.67 -7.45
C PRO A 90 11.47 14.96 -7.90
N THR A 91 11.78 16.21 -8.27
CA THR A 91 13.11 16.60 -8.76
C THR A 91 14.10 16.88 -7.64
N SER A 92 13.59 17.21 -6.45
CA SER A 92 14.37 17.45 -5.24
C SER A 92 14.61 16.17 -4.42
N GLU A 93 13.95 15.07 -4.76
CA GLU A 93 14.00 13.81 -4.01
C GLU A 93 14.92 12.76 -4.66
N PRO A 94 15.55 11.87 -3.87
CA PRO A 94 16.35 10.78 -4.42
C PRO A 94 15.50 9.84 -5.28
N VAL A 95 16.08 9.41 -6.41
CA VAL A 95 15.43 8.51 -7.37
C VAL A 95 15.40 7.08 -6.81
N ARG A 96 14.37 6.78 -6.00
CA ARG A 96 14.15 5.47 -5.37
C ARG A 96 12.74 4.97 -5.64
N TYR A 97 12.42 4.79 -6.92
CA TYR A 97 11.09 4.41 -7.35
C TYR A 97 10.98 2.91 -7.66
N ARG A 98 9.78 2.37 -7.52
CA ARG A 98 9.37 1.04 -8.00
C ARG A 98 8.07 1.16 -8.78
N PHE A 99 8.02 0.61 -9.98
CA PHE A 99 6.82 0.63 -10.82
C PHE A 99 6.42 -0.78 -11.24
N GLY A 100 5.12 -1.07 -11.24
CA GLY A 100 4.62 -2.32 -11.76
C GLY A 100 3.20 -2.69 -11.35
N ALA A 101 2.91 -4.00 -11.43
CA ALA A 101 1.68 -4.59 -10.95
C ALA A 101 1.49 -4.28 -9.45
N PRO A 102 0.29 -3.86 -9.00
CA PRO A 102 0.11 -3.36 -7.63
C PRO A 102 0.48 -4.35 -6.52
N ASP A 103 0.20 -5.64 -6.72
CA ASP A 103 0.57 -6.72 -5.81
C ASP A 103 2.09 -6.94 -5.78
N VAL A 104 2.73 -6.99 -6.95
CA VAL A 104 4.19 -7.14 -7.07
C VAL A 104 4.92 -5.96 -6.41
N VAL A 105 4.45 -4.73 -6.63
CA VAL A 105 5.02 -3.53 -5.99
C VAL A 105 4.76 -3.54 -4.48
N GLY A 106 3.55 -3.90 -4.05
CA GLY A 106 3.18 -3.97 -2.63
C GLY A 106 4.02 -4.97 -1.82
N ASP A 107 4.54 -6.02 -2.47
CA ASP A 107 5.45 -6.99 -1.88
C ASP A 107 6.94 -6.57 -1.94
N GLY A 108 7.22 -5.34 -2.37
CA GLY A 108 8.57 -4.77 -2.48
C GLY A 108 9.32 -5.13 -3.78
N GLY A 109 8.62 -5.71 -4.75
CA GLY A 109 9.11 -6.04 -6.09
C GLY A 109 9.06 -4.85 -7.06
N GLY A 110 8.73 -5.13 -8.32
CA GLY A 110 8.56 -4.13 -9.37
C GLY A 110 9.86 -3.59 -9.95
N ALA A 111 9.72 -2.90 -11.08
CA ALA A 111 10.82 -2.40 -11.88
C ALA A 111 11.46 -1.17 -11.23
N ARG A 112 12.79 -1.07 -11.31
CA ARG A 112 13.55 0.16 -10.98
C ARG A 112 13.74 1.01 -12.25
N PRO A 113 13.82 2.34 -12.13
CA PRO A 113 14.05 3.17 -13.31
C PRO A 113 15.45 2.91 -13.89
N VAL A 114 15.57 2.86 -15.21
CA VAL A 114 16.86 2.55 -15.89
C VAL A 114 17.90 3.68 -15.80
N HIS A 115 17.49 4.87 -15.33
CA HIS A 115 18.34 6.05 -15.16
C HIS A 115 17.67 7.04 -14.19
N GLY A 116 18.35 8.13 -13.85
CA GLY A 116 17.85 9.17 -12.92
C GLY A 116 16.60 9.94 -13.37
N GLY A 117 16.22 9.84 -14.64
CA GLY A 117 15.02 10.49 -15.18
C GLY A 117 15.34 11.79 -15.90
N HIS A 118 14.29 12.47 -16.35
CA HIS A 118 14.38 13.76 -17.01
C HIS A 118 13.31 14.70 -16.45
N GLU A 119 13.71 15.92 -16.13
CA GLU A 119 12.82 17.01 -15.78
C GLU A 119 11.95 17.39 -16.99
N VAL A 120 10.65 17.53 -16.78
CA VAL A 120 9.68 17.90 -17.81
C VAL A 120 8.60 18.80 -17.23
N ASP A 121 8.29 19.89 -17.92
CA ASP A 121 7.07 20.67 -17.68
C ASP A 121 5.96 20.10 -18.58
N VAL A 122 5.02 19.38 -17.98
CA VAL A 122 3.99 18.60 -18.72
C VAL A 122 2.86 19.49 -19.22
N ASN A 123 2.49 20.51 -18.46
CA ASN A 123 1.27 21.30 -18.66
C ASN A 123 1.57 22.80 -18.89
N GLY A 124 2.82 23.24 -18.80
CA GLY A 124 3.24 24.61 -19.03
C GLY A 124 3.00 25.54 -17.82
N ASP A 125 2.80 24.99 -16.62
CA ASP A 125 2.52 25.78 -15.41
C ASP A 125 3.80 26.18 -14.63
N GLY A 126 4.97 25.73 -15.11
CA GLY A 126 6.27 25.99 -14.48
C GLY A 126 6.59 25.07 -13.29
N ARG A 127 5.72 24.10 -12.95
CA ARG A 127 6.02 23.02 -12.02
C ARG A 127 6.72 21.89 -12.76
N THR A 128 7.88 21.49 -12.26
CA THR A 128 8.73 20.52 -12.96
C THR A 128 8.41 19.12 -12.48
N ALA A 129 7.95 18.28 -13.39
CA ALA A 129 7.71 16.87 -13.16
C ALA A 129 8.97 16.05 -13.47
N LEU A 130 9.03 14.82 -12.96
CA LEU A 130 10.11 13.88 -13.25
C LEU A 130 9.61 12.73 -14.11
N GLN A 131 10.14 12.59 -15.33
CA GLN A 131 9.90 11.44 -16.19
C GLN A 131 10.93 10.34 -15.97
N LEU A 132 10.45 9.16 -15.60
CA LEU A 132 11.24 7.95 -15.36
C LEU A 132 10.90 6.89 -16.41
N HIS A 133 11.85 5.99 -16.68
CA HIS A 133 11.69 4.90 -17.64
C HIS A 133 11.90 3.56 -16.93
N PHE A 134 10.89 2.69 -16.94
CA PHE A 134 10.91 1.41 -16.24
C PHE A 134 10.96 0.23 -17.23
N PRO A 135 11.88 -0.73 -17.08
CA PRO A 135 11.94 -1.91 -17.93
C PRO A 135 10.66 -2.74 -17.79
N VAL A 136 9.98 -2.99 -18.91
CA VAL A 136 8.65 -3.63 -18.94
C VAL A 136 8.70 -5.06 -18.40
N ASP A 137 9.80 -5.77 -18.61
CA ASP A 137 9.98 -7.16 -18.18
C ASP A 137 10.17 -7.31 -16.66
N GLU A 138 10.39 -6.22 -15.93
CA GLU A 138 10.52 -6.22 -14.46
C GLU A 138 9.27 -5.68 -13.75
N THR A 139 8.26 -5.18 -14.49
CA THR A 139 7.08 -4.57 -13.88
C THR A 139 6.13 -5.60 -13.26
N GLY A 140 6.26 -6.88 -13.64
CA GLY A 140 5.43 -7.95 -13.09
C GLY A 140 3.97 -7.97 -13.56
N PHE A 141 3.59 -7.17 -14.56
CA PHE A 141 2.26 -7.25 -15.17
C PHE A 141 2.09 -8.58 -15.91
N ASP A 142 1.00 -9.30 -15.65
CA ASP A 142 0.75 -10.61 -16.25
C ASP A 142 -0.49 -10.67 -17.14
N GLY A 143 -1.37 -9.67 -17.05
CA GLY A 143 -2.57 -9.57 -17.89
C GLY A 143 -3.86 -9.31 -17.13
N ASP A 144 -3.86 -9.49 -15.80
CA ASP A 144 -5.07 -9.36 -14.98
C ASP A 144 -5.24 -7.94 -14.39
N GLU A 145 -4.23 -7.08 -14.52
CA GLU A 145 -4.22 -5.75 -13.91
C GLU A 145 -4.95 -4.69 -14.75
N SER A 146 -5.67 -3.80 -14.06
CA SER A 146 -6.29 -2.60 -14.64
C SER A 146 -5.62 -1.29 -14.17
N SER A 147 -4.62 -1.39 -13.29
CA SER A 147 -3.84 -0.25 -12.80
C SER A 147 -2.36 -0.62 -12.64
N GLY A 148 -1.49 0.36 -12.84
CA GLY A 148 -0.09 0.29 -12.45
C GLY A 148 0.14 1.11 -11.18
N ARG A 149 1.02 0.62 -10.31
CA ARG A 149 1.41 1.29 -9.06
C ARG A 149 2.84 1.78 -9.16
N LEU A 150 3.07 3.00 -8.70
CA LEU A 150 4.39 3.57 -8.49
C LEU A 150 4.58 3.81 -6.99
N GLU A 151 5.71 3.38 -6.43
CA GLU A 151 6.10 3.72 -5.06
C GLU A 151 7.42 4.46 -5.05
N TRP A 152 7.54 5.45 -4.16
CA TRP A 152 8.79 6.12 -3.83
C TRP A 152 9.25 5.70 -2.44
N GLU A 153 10.50 5.24 -2.31
CA GLU A 153 11.07 4.82 -1.04
C GLU A 153 11.72 5.99 -0.32
N ARG A 154 11.28 6.24 0.93
CA ARG A 154 11.78 7.33 1.75
C ARG A 154 13.22 7.09 2.21
N THR A 155 13.60 5.83 2.37
CA THR A 155 14.91 5.41 2.88
C THR A 155 15.53 4.37 1.96
N ASP A 156 16.87 4.26 1.99
CA ASP A 156 17.59 3.28 1.17
C ASP A 156 17.29 1.82 1.56
N ASP A 157 16.76 1.58 2.78
CA ASP A 157 16.31 0.26 3.24
C ASP A 157 15.00 -0.21 2.57
N GLY A 158 14.39 0.59 1.69
CA GLY A 158 13.20 0.22 0.93
C GLY A 158 11.86 0.46 1.63
N ASN A 159 11.84 1.22 2.73
CA ASN A 159 10.58 1.62 3.33
C ASN A 159 9.84 2.60 2.41
N HIS A 160 8.67 2.20 1.91
CA HIS A 160 7.88 3.03 1.01
C HIS A 160 7.43 4.31 1.74
N GLY A 161 7.60 5.44 1.08
CA GLY A 161 7.13 6.74 1.50
C GLY A 161 5.76 7.02 0.90
N LEU A 162 5.76 7.39 -0.38
CA LEU A 162 4.56 7.79 -1.13
C LEU A 162 4.26 6.77 -2.23
N ALA A 163 3.01 6.67 -2.65
CA ALA A 163 2.60 5.77 -3.72
C ALA A 163 1.59 6.45 -4.65
N GLY A 164 1.57 6.12 -5.93
CA GLY A 164 0.56 6.59 -6.87
C GLY A 164 0.07 5.44 -7.73
N THR A 165 -1.15 5.56 -8.26
CA THR A 165 -1.69 4.57 -9.21
C THR A 165 -2.22 5.26 -10.46
N GLY A 166 -1.98 4.65 -11.62
CA GLY A 166 -2.53 5.08 -12.90
C GLY A 166 -3.26 3.93 -13.59
N ALA A 167 -4.25 4.25 -14.41
CA ALA A 167 -5.00 3.24 -15.16
C ALA A 167 -4.12 2.67 -16.28
N VAL A 168 -4.16 1.34 -16.45
CA VAL A 168 -3.47 0.65 -17.54
C VAL A 168 -4.40 -0.33 -18.23
N THR A 169 -4.09 -0.68 -19.47
CA THR A 169 -4.67 -1.84 -20.16
C THR A 169 -3.53 -2.74 -20.57
N ILE A 170 -3.50 -3.95 -20.02
CA ILE A 170 -2.50 -4.93 -20.42
C ILE A 170 -2.90 -5.52 -21.77
N VAL A 171 -1.99 -5.47 -22.73
CA VAL A 171 -2.19 -5.94 -24.11
C VAL A 171 -1.16 -6.98 -24.49
N GLY A 172 -1.49 -7.84 -25.45
CA GLY A 172 -0.54 -8.85 -25.95
C GLY A 172 -0.34 -10.05 -25.02
N CYS A 173 -0.98 -10.09 -23.85
CA CYS A 173 -1.24 -11.28 -23.06
C CYS A 173 -2.31 -12.13 -23.77
N GLN A 174 -1.88 -13.01 -24.66
CA GLN A 174 -2.77 -14.05 -25.16
C GLN A 174 -3.00 -15.03 -24.01
N GLY A 175 -4.24 -15.11 -23.51
CA GLY A 175 -4.65 -16.11 -22.52
C GLY A 175 -4.35 -17.53 -23.03
N PRO A 176 -4.35 -18.54 -22.14
CA PRO A 176 -4.12 -19.92 -22.55
C PRO A 176 -5.10 -20.23 -23.69
N GLY A 177 -4.54 -20.59 -24.85
CA GLY A 177 -5.33 -20.89 -26.03
C GLY A 177 -6.41 -21.89 -25.64
N ARG A 178 -7.67 -21.58 -25.91
CA ARG A 178 -8.72 -22.59 -25.86
C ARG A 178 -8.55 -23.45 -27.09
N ASP A 179 -7.91 -24.59 -26.88
CA ASP A 179 -7.96 -25.78 -27.71
C ASP A 179 -9.37 -26.41 -27.74
#